data_AF-A0A7C3P8G3-F1
#
_entry.id   AF-A0A7C3P8G3-F1
#
_cell.length_a   1.000
_cell.length_b   1.000
_cell.length_c   1.000
_cell.angle_alpha   90.00
_cell.angle_beta   90.00
_cell.angle_gamma   90.00
#
_symmetry.space_group_name_H-M   'P 1'
#
loop_
_entity.id
_entity.type
_entity.pdbx_description
1 polymer ?
#
loop_
_entity_poly.entity_id
_entity_poly.type
_entity_poly.pdbx_seq_one_letter_code
_entity_poly.pdbx_strand_id
1 'polypeptide(L)'
;MTKGVLLVVILAISVAQFLPSCAGTERTVTGWVEYKYFHAGRGWYMIVINNVEYPVPDDFYDQVQVGDLVKYENGLWTIVRKKG
;
A
#
# COMPACT_ATOMS: atom_id res chain seq x y z
N MET A 1 -11.71 -29.59 33.24
CA MET A 1 -12.20 -29.02 31.97
C MET A 1 -11.64 -27.60 31.81
N THR A 2 -10.45 -27.47 31.25
CA THR A 2 -9.74 -26.18 31.07
C THR A 2 -9.56 -25.92 29.57
N LYS A 3 -10.68 -25.87 28.83
CA LYS A 3 -10.69 -25.64 27.37
C LYS A 3 -11.16 -24.23 26.97
N GLY A 4 -11.43 -23.35 27.92
CA GLY A 4 -12.02 -22.03 27.65
C GLY A 4 -11.05 -20.84 27.59
N VAL A 5 -9.80 -21.00 28.01
CA VAL A 5 -8.91 -19.83 28.24
C VAL A 5 -8.05 -19.49 27.02
N LEU A 6 -7.84 -20.42 26.08
CA LEU A 6 -6.89 -20.23 24.98
C LEU A 6 -7.43 -19.39 23.81
N LEU A 7 -8.74 -19.16 23.74
CA LEU A 7 -9.39 -18.54 22.58
C LEU A 7 -9.49 -17.01 22.68
N VAL A 8 -9.20 -16.43 23.86
CA VAL A 8 -9.32 -14.98 24.10
C VAL A 8 -8.04 -14.21 23.77
N VAL A 9 -6.88 -14.88 23.76
CA VAL A 9 -5.57 -14.21 23.58
C VAL A 9 -5.30 -13.84 22.11
N ILE A 10 -5.92 -14.54 21.15
CA ILE A 10 -5.64 -14.35 19.71
C ILE A 10 -6.34 -13.11 19.13
N LEU A 11 -7.39 -12.60 19.78
CA LEU A 11 -8.16 -11.46 19.28
C LEU A 11 -7.52 -10.07 19.57
N ALA A 12 -6.41 -10.01 20.29
CA ALA A 12 -5.87 -8.75 20.82
C ALA A 12 -4.76 -8.07 19.99
N ILE A 13 -4.38 -8.59 18.81
CA ILE A 13 -3.14 -8.16 18.13
C ILE A 13 -3.36 -7.20 16.94
N SER A 14 -4.58 -6.94 16.48
CA SER A 14 -4.78 -6.28 15.17
C SER A 14 -5.10 -4.77 15.16
N VAL A 15 -5.00 -4.07 16.29
CA VAL A 15 -5.33 -2.63 16.35
C VAL A 15 -4.29 -1.85 17.14
N ALA A 16 -3.24 -1.36 16.46
CA ALA A 16 -2.58 -0.07 16.75
C ALA A 16 -1.22 0.05 16.02
N GLN A 17 -1.22 0.26 14.69
CA GLN A 17 -0.04 0.84 14.04
C GLN A 17 -0.38 1.97 13.05
N PHE A 18 -1.57 2.56 13.15
CA PHE A 18 -1.89 3.81 12.46
C PHE A 18 -1.68 4.99 13.39
N LEU A 19 -0.41 5.31 13.70
CA LEU A 19 -0.05 6.62 14.21
C LEU A 19 0.14 7.56 13.01
N PRO A 20 -0.66 8.63 12.84
CA PRO A 20 -0.40 9.63 11.81
C PRO A 20 0.70 10.58 12.33
N SER A 21 1.96 10.25 12.08
CA SER A 21 3.08 11.16 12.35
C SER A 21 3.23 12.17 11.20
N CYS A 22 2.66 13.37 11.40
CA CYS A 22 3.13 14.58 10.73
C CYS A 22 4.59 14.86 11.15
N ALA A 23 5.55 14.38 10.37
CA ALA A 23 6.90 14.94 10.15
C ALA A 23 7.82 13.81 9.65
N GLY A 24 8.15 13.82 8.35
CA GLY A 24 9.36 13.17 7.83
C GLY A 24 9.50 11.66 8.02
N THR A 25 8.42 10.91 8.28
CA THR A 25 8.49 9.45 8.27
C THR A 25 8.59 9.01 6.81
N GLU A 26 9.73 8.46 6.40
CA GLU A 26 9.88 7.77 5.11
C GLU A 26 8.73 6.76 4.99
N ARG A 27 7.74 7.10 4.15
CA ARG A 27 6.54 6.30 4.01
C ARG A 27 6.91 5.09 3.15
N THR A 28 7.22 3.96 3.77
CA THR A 28 7.37 2.72 3.03
C THR A 28 5.99 2.18 2.67
N VAL A 29 5.75 1.91 1.39
CA VAL A 29 4.51 1.27 0.90
C VAL A 29 4.90 -0.04 0.24
N THR A 30 4.15 -1.11 0.46
CA THR A 30 4.30 -2.35 -0.31
C THR A 30 2.92 -2.98 -0.49
N GLY A 31 2.57 -3.35 -1.71
CA GLY A 31 1.30 -4.00 -1.98
C GLY A 31 1.01 -4.17 -3.47
N TRP A 32 -0.08 -4.86 -3.74
CA TRP A 32 -0.54 -5.14 -5.10
C TRP A 32 -1.32 -3.95 -5.65
N VAL A 33 -1.09 -3.63 -6.92
CA VAL A 33 -1.85 -2.58 -7.60
C VAL A 33 -3.25 -3.10 -7.92
N GLU A 34 -4.26 -2.52 -7.30
CA GLU A 34 -5.67 -2.88 -7.48
C GLU A 34 -6.30 -2.12 -8.65
N TYR A 35 -5.92 -0.85 -8.80
CA TYR A 35 -6.42 0.05 -9.84
C TYR A 35 -5.37 1.11 -10.18
N LYS A 36 -5.45 1.67 -11.39
CA LYS A 36 -4.64 2.82 -11.80
C LYS A 36 -5.45 3.73 -12.70
N TYR A 37 -5.29 5.05 -12.56
CA TYR A 37 -6.05 6.03 -13.33
C TYR A 37 -5.35 7.39 -13.37
N PHE A 38 -5.77 8.26 -14.29
CA PHE A 38 -5.33 9.65 -14.35
C PHE A 38 -6.37 10.56 -13.69
N HIS A 39 -5.96 11.32 -12.68
CA HIS A 39 -6.81 12.26 -11.98
C HIS A 39 -6.75 13.64 -12.66
N ALA A 40 -7.64 13.88 -13.63
CA ALA A 40 -7.64 15.09 -14.45
C ALA A 40 -7.68 16.40 -13.64
N GLY A 41 -8.38 16.44 -12.51
CA GLY A 41 -8.48 17.64 -11.67
C GLY A 41 -7.19 18.08 -11.00
N ARG A 42 -6.21 17.18 -10.87
CA ARG A 42 -4.90 17.43 -10.24
C ARG A 42 -3.74 17.22 -11.21
N GLY A 43 -3.99 16.64 -12.38
CA GLY A 43 -2.96 16.28 -13.35
C GLY A 43 -2.03 15.18 -12.86
N TRP A 44 -2.50 14.28 -11.99
CA TRP A 44 -1.65 13.24 -11.37
C TRP A 44 -2.04 11.85 -11.85
N TYR A 45 -1.04 11.01 -12.02
CA TYR A 45 -1.20 9.58 -12.21
C TYR A 45 -1.32 8.89 -10.86
N MET A 46 -2.37 8.10 -10.69
CA MET A 46 -2.71 7.48 -9.43
C MET A 46 -2.68 5.96 -9.56
N ILE A 47 -2.14 5.29 -8.55
CA ILE A 47 -2.36 3.86 -8.32
C ILE A 47 -3.09 3.65 -7.01
N VAL A 48 -3.83 2.56 -6.90
CA VAL A 48 -4.56 2.17 -5.69
C VAL A 48 -3.94 0.88 -5.14
N ILE A 49 -3.58 0.92 -3.86
CA ILE A 49 -3.02 -0.22 -3.13
C ILE A 49 -3.75 -0.30 -1.80
N ASN A 50 -4.35 -1.45 -1.48
CA ASN A 50 -5.16 -1.64 -0.27
C ASN A 50 -6.23 -0.55 -0.11
N ASN A 51 -6.92 -0.20 -1.20
CA ASN A 51 -7.92 0.87 -1.26
C ASN A 51 -7.41 2.28 -0.85
N VAL A 52 -6.09 2.50 -0.90
CA VAL A 52 -5.46 3.82 -0.67
C VAL A 52 -4.85 4.30 -1.98
N GLU A 53 -5.13 5.56 -2.32
CA GLU A 53 -4.63 6.17 -3.54
C GLU A 53 -3.24 6.79 -3.34
N TYR A 54 -2.35 6.55 -4.29
CA TYR A 54 -0.98 7.05 -4.30
C TYR A 54 -0.67 7.74 -5.62
N PRO A 55 -0.18 9.00 -5.59
CA PRO A 55 0.36 9.63 -6.78
C PRO A 55 1.69 8.97 -7.15
N VAL A 56 1.89 8.75 -8.45
CA VAL A 56 3.11 8.17 -8.99
C VAL A 56 3.66 9.02 -10.15
N PRO A 57 4.98 8.94 -10.41
CA PRO A 57 5.58 9.47 -11.64
C PRO A 57 4.99 8.83 -12.90
N ASP A 58 5.01 9.59 -14.01
CA ASP A 58 4.48 9.19 -15.32
C ASP A 58 5.20 7.95 -15.89
N ASP A 59 6.53 7.94 -15.82
CA ASP A 59 7.37 6.83 -16.27
C ASP A 59 7.11 5.52 -15.50
N PHE A 60 6.85 5.62 -14.19
CA PHE A 60 6.43 4.47 -13.39
C PHE A 60 5.00 4.04 -13.75
N TYR A 61 4.10 5.02 -13.94
CA TYR A 61 2.72 4.76 -14.32
C TYR A 61 2.65 3.96 -15.62
N ASP A 62 3.40 4.31 -16.66
CA ASP A 62 3.38 3.58 -17.93
C ASP A 62 3.80 2.10 -17.79
N GLN A 63 4.74 1.82 -16.90
CA GLN A 63 5.30 0.48 -16.71
C GLN A 63 4.45 -0.40 -15.79
N VAL A 64 3.84 0.18 -14.76
CA VAL A 64 3.10 -0.56 -13.74
C VAL A 64 1.73 -1.01 -14.25
N GLN A 65 1.36 -2.22 -13.91
CA GLN A 65 0.10 -2.84 -14.27
C GLN A 65 -0.74 -3.18 -13.04
N VAL A 66 -2.07 -3.20 -13.19
CA VAL A 66 -2.96 -3.79 -12.20
C VAL A 66 -2.57 -5.26 -12.00
N GLY A 67 -2.38 -5.68 -10.75
CA GLY A 67 -1.85 -6.98 -10.37
C GLY A 67 -0.33 -7.06 -10.25
N ASP A 68 0.43 -5.98 -10.51
CA ASP A 68 1.85 -5.92 -10.15
C ASP A 68 1.99 -5.72 -8.63
N LEU A 69 3.00 -6.36 -8.01
CA LEU A 69 3.44 -6.05 -6.65
C LEU A 69 4.45 -4.92 -6.71
N VAL A 70 4.20 -3.85 -5.97
CA VAL A 70 5.05 -2.66 -5.97
C VAL A 70 5.51 -2.29 -4.57
N LYS A 71 6.62 -1.55 -4.50
CA LYS A 71 7.17 -0.98 -3.28
C LYS A 71 7.51 0.50 -3.50
N TYR A 72 7.18 1.34 -2.53
CA TYR A 72 7.68 2.71 -2.43
C TYR A 72 8.61 2.81 -1.23
N GLU A 73 9.81 3.31 -1.43
CA GLU A 73 10.83 3.50 -0.39
C GLU A 73 11.81 4.57 -0.87
N ASN A 74 12.28 5.44 0.03
CA ASN A 74 13.27 6.48 -0.27
C ASN A 74 12.92 7.38 -1.48
N GLY A 75 11.63 7.67 -1.68
CA GLY A 75 11.19 8.49 -2.80
C GLY A 75 11.01 7.74 -4.12
N LEU A 76 11.25 6.43 -4.15
CA LEU A 76 11.27 5.63 -5.39
C LEU A 76 10.21 4.55 -5.39
N TRP A 77 9.45 4.48 -6.48
CA TRP A 77 8.55 3.37 -6.78
C TRP A 77 9.30 2.28 -7.56
N THR A 78 9.15 1.03 -7.11
CA THR A 78 9.75 -0.16 -7.74
C THR A 78 8.69 -1.23 -7.97
N ILE A 79 8.70 -1.86 -9.15
CA ILE A 79 7.90 -3.08 -9.39
C ILE A 79 8.69 -4.27 -8.89
N VAL A 80 8.23 -4.87 -7.79
CA VAL A 80 8.86 -6.03 -7.14
C VAL A 80 8.52 -7.31 -7.88
N ARG A 81 7.29 -7.43 -8.39
CA ARG A 81 6.83 -8.59 -9.15
C ARG A 81 5.79 -8.18 -10.18
N LYS A 82 5.93 -8.69 -11.40
CA LYS A 82 4.95 -8.51 -12.47
C LYS A 82 3.73 -9.40 -12.29
N LYS A 83 2.57 -8.93 -12.74
CA LYS A 83 1.38 -9.77 -12.93
C LYS A 83 1.75 -10.95 -13.83
N GLY A 84 1.36 -12.15 -13.39
CA GLY A 84 1.58 -13.40 -14.11
C GLY A 84 0.59 -13.58 -15.24
#